data_AF-A0A6J8F0R2-F1
#
_entry.id   AF-A0A6J8F0R2-F1
#
_cell.length_a   1.000
_cell.length_b   1.000
_cell.length_c   1.000
_cell.angle_alpha   90.00
_cell.angle_beta   90.00
_cell.angle_gamma   90.00
#
_symmetry.space_group_name_H-M   'P 1'
#
loop_
_entity.id
_entity.type
_entity.pdbx_description
1 polymer ?
#
loop_
_entity_poly.entity_id
_entity_poly.type
_entity_poly.pdbx_seq_one_letter_code
_entity_poly.pdbx_strand_id
1 'polypeptide(L)'
;MANEADDKRFLTVSNDDTSNLIEEMKNDNTKRKTKSDVKLLTEWLKENNELRAVKDISVPELNQYLARFYLSVRSRKNEEYEPDSLKSIQSSISRHLMEKNGINILKDKEFNHSRQVLSAKRKHLKSQGLGNKKLKADPFSSTEIDMLFEQNLLGGLSCNPEALHNTIWLNNTLHFGMRGRKEHIDMLFGDIKMMTTASGEQYLEYNERLTKTRTGHSNPRCPVNAFKQYIRRRPEDALTPDSRFYLRIKRIIQPDANENAKQTWFTMQPLKLKKYSRRFSKKMSMKGSRGLIPQEPTSNTSFEAKLADFPEDDIFDSIELNEVCKTIENF
;
A
#
# COMPACT_ATOMS: atom_id res chain seq x y z
N MET A 1 22.76 -35.80 33.46
CA MET A 1 22.83 -34.40 33.93
C MET A 1 21.93 -33.59 33.02
N ALA A 2 20.72 -33.28 33.49
CA ALA A 2 19.75 -32.51 32.73
C ALA A 2 20.21 -31.05 32.68
N ASN A 3 20.22 -30.47 31.49
CA ASN A 3 20.49 -29.05 31.25
C ASN A 3 19.32 -28.26 31.87
N GLU A 4 19.52 -27.69 33.06
CA GLU A 4 18.64 -26.64 33.59
C GLU A 4 18.75 -25.45 32.62
N ALA A 5 17.82 -25.39 31.67
CA ALA A 5 17.60 -24.20 30.89
C ALA A 5 17.16 -23.10 31.87
N ASP A 6 17.98 -22.06 31.95
CA ASP A 6 17.79 -20.85 32.74
C ASP A 6 16.44 -20.20 32.37
N ASP A 7 15.35 -20.62 33.03
CA ASP A 7 13.98 -20.14 32.82
C ASP A 7 13.80 -18.77 33.48
N LYS A 8 14.68 -17.83 33.09
CA LYS A 8 14.58 -16.44 33.49
C LYS A 8 13.51 -15.76 32.67
N ARG A 9 12.45 -15.34 33.37
CA ARG A 9 11.37 -14.49 32.84
C ARG A 9 11.87 -13.22 32.12
N PHE A 10 13.08 -12.74 32.44
CA PHE A 10 13.65 -11.53 31.87
C PHE A 10 15.04 -11.80 31.27
N LEU A 11 15.19 -11.46 29.99
CA LEU A 11 16.48 -11.44 29.32
C LEU A 11 17.28 -10.24 29.81
N THR A 12 18.60 -10.39 29.87
CA THR A 12 19.50 -9.25 30.09
C THR A 12 19.58 -8.46 28.78
N VAL A 13 19.12 -7.22 28.80
CA VAL A 13 19.07 -6.33 27.63
C VAL A 13 19.90 -5.09 27.94
N SER A 14 20.75 -4.66 27.01
CA SER A 14 21.58 -3.46 27.13
C SER A 14 20.86 -2.21 26.63
N ASN A 15 21.36 -1.02 26.96
CA ASN A 15 20.85 0.24 26.39
C ASN A 15 21.02 0.29 24.86
N ASP A 16 22.07 -0.35 24.33
CA ASP A 16 22.30 -0.42 22.89
C ASP A 16 21.22 -1.25 22.20
N ASP A 17 20.77 -2.35 22.81
CA ASP A 17 19.67 -3.18 22.29
C ASP A 17 18.36 -2.39 22.15
N THR A 18 18.07 -1.51 23.12
CA THR A 18 16.88 -0.65 23.05
C THR A 18 16.94 0.32 21.87
N SER A 19 18.13 0.89 21.61
CA SER A 19 18.33 1.84 20.50
C SER A 19 18.35 1.13 19.15
N ASN A 20 18.96 -0.05 19.08
CA ASN A 20 19.04 -0.87 17.88
C ASN A 20 17.66 -1.35 17.44
N LEU A 21 16.83 -1.83 18.37
CA LEU A 21 15.46 -2.24 18.05
C LEU A 21 14.64 -1.09 17.46
N ILE A 22 14.72 0.09 18.06
CA ILE A 22 14.02 1.29 17.54
C ILE A 22 14.50 1.61 16.12
N GLU A 23 15.82 1.58 15.88
CA GLU A 23 16.39 1.89 14.57
C GLU A 23 16.03 0.81 13.53
N GLU A 24 16.05 -0.47 13.88
CA GLU A 24 15.67 -1.58 12.99
C GLU A 24 14.20 -1.51 12.57
N MET A 25 13.31 -1.12 13.49
CA MET A 25 11.88 -1.03 13.21
C MET A 25 11.50 0.20 12.38
N LYS A 26 12.39 1.18 12.21
CA LYS A 26 12.12 2.35 11.34
C LYS A 26 12.06 1.94 9.88
N ASN A 27 11.03 2.41 9.19
CA ASN A 27 10.84 2.18 7.77
C ASN A 27 12.01 2.75 6.93
N ASP A 28 12.64 1.91 6.12
CA ASP A 28 13.76 2.28 5.22
C ASP A 28 13.45 3.46 4.30
N ASN A 29 12.22 3.55 3.78
CA ASN A 29 11.83 4.66 2.91
C ASN A 29 11.80 5.97 3.69
N THR A 30 11.36 5.92 4.95
CA THR A 30 11.36 7.06 5.87
C THR A 30 12.80 7.51 6.17
N LYS A 31 13.72 6.56 6.44
CA LYS A 31 15.15 6.87 6.65
C LYS A 31 15.76 7.55 5.42
N ARG A 32 15.56 6.97 4.24
CA ARG A 32 16.08 7.50 2.97
C ARG A 32 15.54 8.90 2.67
N LYS A 33 14.24 9.10 2.88
CA LYS A 33 13.59 10.39 2.68
C LYS A 33 14.12 11.45 3.65
N THR A 34 14.19 11.12 4.95
CA THR A 34 14.78 12.03 5.94
C THR A 34 16.20 12.43 5.58
N LYS A 35 17.06 11.46 5.22
CA LYS A 35 18.44 11.75 4.80
C LYS A 35 18.50 12.68 3.58
N SER A 36 17.64 12.46 2.59
CA SER A 36 17.56 13.29 1.39
C SER A 36 17.11 14.73 1.70
N ASP A 37 16.06 14.89 2.50
CA ASP A 37 15.48 16.20 2.81
C ASP A 37 16.39 17.01 3.75
N VAL A 38 17.09 16.35 4.68
CA VAL A 38 18.10 16.99 5.55
C VAL A 38 19.32 17.41 4.74
N LYS A 39 19.74 16.59 3.77
CA LYS A 39 20.83 16.97 2.85
C LYS A 39 20.46 18.23 2.06
N LEU A 40 19.22 18.33 1.58
CA LEU A 40 18.73 19.51 0.88
C LEU A 40 18.78 20.77 1.75
N LEU A 41 18.37 20.70 3.02
CA LEU A 41 18.52 21.82 3.96
C LEU A 41 20.00 22.18 4.17
N THR A 42 20.86 21.16 4.35
CA THR A 42 22.29 21.36 4.59
C THR A 42 22.99 22.04 3.41
N GLU A 43 22.65 21.65 2.18
CA GLU A 43 23.14 22.29 0.96
C GLU A 43 22.69 23.75 0.89
N TRP A 44 21.42 24.01 1.15
CA TRP A 44 20.89 25.37 1.16
C TRP A 44 21.54 26.28 2.23
N LEU A 45 21.79 25.76 3.43
CA LEU A 45 22.49 26.51 4.49
C LEU A 45 23.89 26.94 4.03
N LYS A 46 24.63 26.02 3.41
CA LYS A 46 25.97 26.31 2.85
C LYS A 46 25.92 27.37 1.76
N GLU A 47 24.96 27.29 0.84
CA GLU A 47 24.75 28.30 -0.20
C GLU A 47 24.40 29.69 0.38
N ASN A 48 23.85 29.73 1.59
CA ASN A 48 23.53 30.97 2.31
C ASN A 48 24.60 31.34 3.36
N ASN A 49 25.85 30.86 3.19
CA ASN A 49 27.01 31.13 4.05
C ASN A 49 26.86 30.69 5.51
N GLU A 50 25.99 29.72 5.79
CA GLU A 50 25.88 29.09 7.11
C GLU A 50 26.63 27.76 7.11
N LEU A 51 27.81 27.76 7.74
CA LEU A 51 28.72 26.62 7.79
C LEU A 51 28.68 25.89 9.14
N ARG A 52 28.01 26.45 10.16
CA ARG A 52 27.85 25.79 11.47
C ARG A 52 27.07 24.49 11.30
N ALA A 53 27.36 23.51 12.16
CA ALA A 53 26.47 22.36 12.27
C ALA A 53 25.13 22.83 12.83
N VAL A 54 24.03 22.19 12.43
CA VAL A 54 22.68 22.62 12.82
C VAL A 54 22.48 22.68 14.34
N LYS A 55 23.22 21.87 15.10
CA LYS A 55 23.23 21.87 16.57
C LYS A 55 23.81 23.16 17.18
N ASP A 56 24.67 23.85 16.45
CA ASP A 56 25.40 25.05 16.89
C ASP A 56 24.71 26.34 16.40
N ILE A 57 23.63 26.21 15.61
CA ILE A 57 22.77 27.32 15.19
C ILE A 57 21.78 27.58 16.31
N SER A 58 21.63 28.85 16.72
CA SER A 58 20.64 29.17 17.75
C SER A 58 19.21 28.93 17.25
N VAL A 59 18.29 28.59 18.16
CA VAL A 59 16.88 28.33 17.82
C VAL A 59 16.23 29.50 17.04
N PRO A 60 16.42 30.78 17.41
CA PRO A 60 15.88 31.91 16.64
C PRO A 60 16.45 32.01 15.22
N GLU A 61 17.76 31.83 15.05
CA GLU A 61 18.41 31.84 13.72
C GLU A 61 17.90 30.68 12.86
N LEU A 62 17.83 29.48 13.43
CA LEU A 62 17.34 28.29 12.73
C LEU A 62 15.90 28.49 12.23
N ASN A 63 15.05 29.12 13.03
CA ASN A 63 13.69 29.47 12.61
C ASN A 63 13.67 30.44 11.42
N GLN A 64 14.54 31.46 11.39
CA GLN A 64 14.66 32.36 10.24
C GLN A 64 15.21 31.65 8.99
N TYR A 65 16.21 30.79 9.16
CA TYR A 65 16.76 29.98 8.07
C TYR A 65 15.70 29.06 7.47
N LEU A 66 14.92 28.36 8.30
CA LEU A 66 13.83 27.50 7.83
C LEU A 66 12.76 28.30 7.07
N ALA A 67 12.41 29.50 7.54
CA ALA A 67 11.47 30.37 6.84
C ALA A 67 11.96 30.72 5.42
N ARG A 68 13.22 31.17 5.30
CA ARG A 68 13.85 31.49 4.02
C ARG A 68 13.97 30.24 3.12
N PHE A 69 14.39 29.12 3.70
CA PHE A 69 14.49 27.84 3.01
C PHE A 69 13.16 27.45 2.36
N TYR A 70 12.04 27.46 3.10
CA TYR A 70 10.73 27.09 2.55
C TYR A 70 10.25 28.01 1.43
N LEU A 71 10.68 29.28 1.41
CA LEU A 71 10.35 30.20 0.33
C LEU A 71 11.16 29.95 -0.95
N SER A 72 12.43 29.58 -0.80
CA SER A 72 13.37 29.48 -1.92
C SER A 72 13.56 28.08 -2.48
N VAL A 73 13.24 27.03 -1.71
CA VAL A 73 13.57 25.65 -2.09
C VAL A 73 12.83 25.21 -3.37
N ARG A 74 13.57 24.66 -4.33
CA ARG A 74 13.07 24.21 -5.64
C ARG A 74 13.53 22.80 -5.96
N SER A 75 12.84 22.14 -6.88
CA SER A 75 13.23 20.83 -7.39
C SER A 75 14.56 20.92 -8.15
N ARG A 76 15.20 19.77 -8.43
CA ARG A 76 16.41 19.73 -9.29
C ARG A 76 16.19 20.29 -10.69
N LYS A 77 14.94 20.34 -11.16
CA LYS A 77 14.56 20.94 -12.44
C LYS A 77 14.21 22.43 -12.32
N ASN A 78 14.51 23.04 -11.17
CA ASN A 78 14.16 24.42 -10.84
C ASN A 78 12.64 24.69 -10.76
N GLU A 79 11.83 23.65 -10.54
CA GLU A 79 10.37 23.76 -10.43
C GLU A 79 9.93 23.98 -8.97
N GLU A 80 8.78 24.62 -8.78
CA GLU A 80 8.15 24.74 -7.45
C GLU A 80 7.76 23.35 -6.92
N TYR A 81 7.91 23.16 -5.61
CA TYR A 81 7.39 21.97 -4.95
C TYR A 81 5.87 22.04 -4.78
N GLU A 82 5.23 20.87 -4.87
CA GLU A 82 3.84 20.69 -4.45
C GLU A 82 3.64 21.08 -2.96
N PRO A 83 2.48 21.65 -2.57
CA PRO A 83 2.23 22.09 -1.19
C PRO A 83 2.46 21.00 -0.14
N ASP A 84 2.09 19.75 -0.45
CA ASP A 84 2.25 18.62 0.48
C ASP A 84 3.67 18.06 0.47
N SER A 85 4.42 18.24 -0.61
CA SER A 85 5.85 17.91 -0.65
C SER A 85 6.63 18.79 0.32
N LEU A 86 6.34 20.10 0.39
CA LEU A 86 6.97 21.00 1.36
C LEU A 86 6.64 20.61 2.81
N LYS A 87 5.38 20.27 3.10
CA LYS A 87 4.98 19.75 4.43
C LYS A 87 5.70 18.45 4.78
N SER A 88 5.91 17.58 3.78
CA SER A 88 6.66 16.35 3.93
C SER A 88 8.15 16.60 4.25
N ILE A 89 8.77 17.57 3.57
CA ILE A 89 10.15 18.02 3.87
C ILE A 89 10.24 18.56 5.30
N GLN A 90 9.30 19.41 5.74
CA GLN A 90 9.26 19.89 7.13
C GLN A 90 9.18 18.73 8.12
N SER A 91 8.36 17.72 7.85
CA SER A 91 8.21 16.55 8.71
C SER A 91 9.50 15.72 8.79
N SER A 92 10.21 15.58 7.67
CA SER A 92 11.51 14.91 7.60
C SER A 92 12.59 15.64 8.40
N ILE A 93 12.66 16.97 8.27
CA ILE A 93 13.61 17.81 9.01
C ILE A 93 13.29 17.76 10.51
N SER A 94 12.01 17.92 10.89
CA SER A 94 11.59 17.84 12.29
C SER A 94 11.97 16.50 12.93
N ARG A 95 11.74 15.38 12.23
CA ARG A 95 12.16 14.06 12.71
C ARG A 95 13.66 14.03 13.01
N HIS A 96 14.49 14.55 12.09
CA HIS A 96 15.93 14.56 12.28
C HIS A 96 16.38 15.44 13.44
N LEU A 97 15.84 16.66 13.55
CA LEU A 97 16.17 17.60 14.62
C LEU A 97 15.70 17.09 15.99
N MET A 98 14.57 16.41 16.04
CA MET A 98 14.09 15.79 17.27
C MET A 98 15.03 14.65 17.71
N GLU A 99 15.44 13.79 16.78
CA GLU A 99 16.35 12.66 17.06
C GLU A 99 17.78 13.11 17.42
N LYS A 100 18.27 14.22 16.86
CA LYS A 100 19.67 14.66 17.03
C LYS A 100 19.87 15.82 17.99
N ASN A 101 18.86 16.66 18.16
CA ASN A 101 18.97 17.93 18.87
C ASN A 101 17.87 18.13 19.93
N GLY A 102 16.87 17.24 19.99
CA GLY A 102 15.69 17.43 20.85
C GLY A 102 14.79 18.59 20.43
N ILE A 103 14.97 19.13 19.22
CA ILE A 103 14.23 20.29 18.70
C ILE A 103 13.01 19.83 17.90
N ASN A 104 11.83 20.35 18.20
CA ASN A 104 10.59 20.05 17.51
C ASN A 104 10.02 21.27 16.78
N ILE A 105 10.47 21.47 15.55
CA ILE A 105 10.04 22.60 14.70
C ILE A 105 8.53 22.59 14.36
N LEU A 106 7.83 21.48 14.59
CA LEU A 106 6.38 21.38 14.38
C LEU A 106 5.56 21.92 15.55
N LYS A 107 6.08 21.85 16.78
CA LYS A 107 5.33 22.18 18.01
C LYS A 107 5.93 23.33 18.80
N ASP A 108 7.26 23.44 18.84
CA ASP A 108 7.96 24.41 19.69
C ASP A 108 7.61 25.84 19.28
N LYS A 109 7.28 26.69 20.26
CA LYS A 109 6.74 28.05 20.03
C LYS A 109 7.71 28.93 19.26
N GLU A 110 8.99 28.71 19.42
CA GLU A 110 10.10 29.44 18.81
C GLU A 110 10.09 29.34 17.28
N PHE A 111 9.48 28.28 16.72
CA PHE A 111 9.39 28.05 15.26
C PHE A 111 8.09 28.58 14.63
N ASN A 112 7.36 29.48 15.30
CA ASN A 112 6.10 30.01 14.77
C ASN A 112 6.28 30.69 13.40
N HIS A 113 7.32 31.53 13.25
CA HIS A 113 7.56 32.26 12.01
C HIS A 113 7.75 31.34 10.80
N SER A 114 8.66 30.36 10.87
CA SER A 114 8.86 29.40 9.77
C SER A 114 7.61 28.59 9.44
N ARG A 115 6.81 28.22 10.45
CA ARG A 115 5.50 27.56 10.24
C ARG A 115 4.51 28.44 9.51
N GLN A 116 4.41 29.72 9.89
CA GLN A 116 3.54 30.69 9.22
C GLN A 116 3.96 30.91 7.77
N VAL A 117 5.26 31.09 7.52
CA VAL A 117 5.83 31.26 6.18
C VAL A 117 5.55 30.04 5.30
N LEU A 118 5.77 28.82 5.82
CA LEU A 118 5.44 27.59 5.10
C LEU A 118 3.94 27.49 4.80
N SER A 119 3.08 27.84 5.76
CA SER A 119 1.63 27.84 5.57
C SER A 119 1.21 28.82 4.47
N ALA A 120 1.75 30.05 4.49
CA ALA A 120 1.50 31.06 3.47
C ALA A 120 1.99 30.60 2.08
N LYS A 121 3.22 30.06 1.98
CA LYS A 121 3.74 29.50 0.73
C LYS A 121 2.86 28.38 0.18
N ARG A 122 2.40 27.46 1.04
CA ARG A 122 1.47 26.39 0.63
C ARG A 122 0.13 26.94 0.12
N LYS A 123 -0.43 27.98 0.76
CA LYS A 123 -1.65 28.65 0.29
C LYS A 123 -1.45 29.31 -1.07
N HIS A 124 -0.32 29.98 -1.27
CA HIS A 124 0.05 30.60 -2.54
C HIS A 124 0.17 29.57 -3.67
N LEU A 125 0.90 28.47 -3.44
CA LEU A 125 1.04 27.38 -4.41
C LEU A 125 -0.31 26.75 -4.80
N LYS A 126 -1.21 26.57 -3.83
CA LYS A 126 -2.59 26.12 -4.09
C LYS A 126 -3.37 27.09 -4.97
N SER A 127 -3.25 28.39 -4.74
CA SER A 127 -3.91 29.39 -5.58
C SER A 127 -3.38 29.42 -7.02
N GLN A 128 -2.14 28.97 -7.23
CA GLN A 128 -1.54 28.78 -8.57
C GLN A 128 -1.95 27.45 -9.22
N GLY A 129 -2.78 26.64 -8.55
CA GLY A 129 -3.25 25.36 -9.05
C GLY A 129 -2.36 24.16 -8.71
N LEU A 130 -1.22 24.35 -8.04
CA LEU A 130 -0.40 23.24 -7.53
C LEU A 130 -1.11 22.58 -6.35
N GLY A 131 -1.11 21.25 -6.32
CA GLY A 131 -1.73 20.46 -5.25
C GLY A 131 -3.22 20.21 -5.47
N ASN A 132 -3.79 20.75 -6.55
CA ASN A 132 -5.11 20.36 -7.01
C ASN A 132 -5.01 18.92 -7.54
N LYS A 133 -5.55 17.96 -6.77
CA LYS A 133 -5.63 16.56 -7.17
C LYS A 133 -6.70 16.38 -8.25
N LYS A 134 -6.50 16.96 -9.44
CA LYS A 134 -7.37 16.74 -10.62
C LYS A 134 -7.44 15.26 -11.02
N LEU A 135 -6.51 14.46 -10.51
CA LEU A 135 -6.35 13.02 -10.76
C LEU A 135 -6.53 12.22 -9.46
N LYS A 136 -7.47 12.61 -8.58
CA LYS A 136 -7.90 11.68 -7.53
C LYS A 136 -8.43 10.45 -8.25
N ALA A 137 -7.91 9.29 -7.87
CA ALA A 137 -8.21 8.07 -8.57
C ALA A 137 -9.57 7.61 -8.05
N ASP A 138 -10.60 7.71 -8.88
CA ASP A 138 -11.94 7.29 -8.46
C ASP A 138 -11.94 5.78 -8.17
N PRO A 139 -12.72 5.35 -7.16
CA PRO A 139 -12.99 3.95 -6.92
C PRO A 139 -13.56 3.28 -8.15
N PHE A 140 -13.32 1.98 -8.28
CA PHE A 140 -13.98 1.23 -9.34
C PHE A 140 -15.48 1.21 -9.07
N SER A 141 -16.28 1.61 -10.03
CA SER A 141 -17.72 1.32 -9.98
C SER A 141 -17.96 -0.20 -10.05
N SER A 142 -19.10 -0.67 -9.55
CA SER A 142 -19.55 -2.06 -9.75
C SER A 142 -19.51 -2.44 -11.23
N THR A 143 -19.97 -1.55 -12.10
CA THR A 143 -19.94 -1.70 -13.56
C THR A 143 -18.54 -1.91 -14.12
N GLU A 144 -17.55 -1.13 -13.68
CA GLU A 144 -16.16 -1.34 -14.13
C GLU A 144 -15.62 -2.69 -13.67
N ILE A 145 -15.97 -3.13 -12.46
CA ILE A 145 -15.59 -4.46 -11.97
C ILE A 145 -16.21 -5.54 -12.86
N ASP A 146 -17.49 -5.42 -13.19
CA ASP A 146 -18.19 -6.38 -14.05
C ASP A 146 -17.55 -6.46 -15.45
N MET A 147 -17.21 -5.32 -16.06
CA MET A 147 -16.47 -5.28 -17.32
C MET A 147 -15.12 -6.02 -17.24
N LEU A 148 -14.40 -5.92 -16.12
CA LEU A 148 -13.14 -6.64 -15.94
C LEU A 148 -13.34 -8.16 -15.88
N PHE A 149 -14.46 -8.63 -15.34
CA PHE A 149 -14.81 -10.04 -15.35
C PHE A 149 -15.25 -10.52 -16.74
N GLU A 150 -16.08 -9.75 -17.45
CA GLU A 150 -16.50 -10.05 -18.82
C GLU A 150 -15.30 -10.16 -19.77
N GLN A 151 -14.31 -9.30 -19.59
CA GLN A 151 -13.07 -9.32 -20.38
C GLN A 151 -12.06 -10.38 -19.93
N ASN A 152 -12.42 -11.29 -19.01
CA ASN A 152 -11.55 -12.32 -18.44
C ASN A 152 -10.24 -11.77 -17.84
N LEU A 153 -10.27 -10.55 -17.30
CA LEU A 153 -9.16 -9.95 -16.55
C LEU A 153 -9.26 -10.30 -15.06
N LEU A 154 -10.49 -10.50 -14.59
CA LEU A 154 -10.86 -11.10 -13.32
C LEU A 154 -11.66 -12.39 -13.58
N GLY A 155 -11.85 -13.21 -12.56
CA GLY A 155 -12.48 -14.52 -12.67
C GLY A 155 -11.55 -15.56 -13.30
N GLY A 156 -12.04 -16.29 -14.30
CA GLY A 156 -11.27 -17.34 -14.97
C GLY A 156 -10.85 -18.48 -14.03
N LEU A 157 -11.70 -18.78 -13.04
CA LEU A 157 -11.42 -19.68 -11.92
C LEU A 157 -10.91 -21.06 -12.35
N SER A 158 -11.37 -21.56 -13.49
CA SER A 158 -11.07 -22.88 -14.02
C SER A 158 -10.20 -22.89 -15.28
N CYS A 159 -10.05 -21.76 -15.98
CA CYS A 159 -9.42 -21.70 -17.30
C CYS A 159 -8.31 -20.66 -17.47
N ASN A 160 -8.17 -19.67 -16.58
CA ASN A 160 -7.20 -18.58 -16.75
C ASN A 160 -6.41 -18.28 -15.47
N PRO A 161 -5.13 -18.72 -15.39
CA PRO A 161 -4.31 -18.52 -14.21
C PRO A 161 -4.00 -17.05 -13.90
N GLU A 162 -3.95 -16.18 -14.91
CA GLU A 162 -3.71 -14.75 -14.70
C GLU A 162 -4.95 -14.06 -14.15
N ALA A 163 -6.15 -14.38 -14.66
CA ALA A 163 -7.40 -13.84 -14.15
C ALA A 163 -7.69 -14.28 -12.70
N LEU A 164 -7.43 -15.55 -12.37
CA LEU A 164 -7.56 -16.06 -11.00
C LEU A 164 -6.60 -15.32 -10.06
N HIS A 165 -5.34 -15.16 -10.47
CA HIS A 165 -4.34 -14.43 -9.68
C HIS A 165 -4.75 -12.96 -9.47
N ASN A 166 -5.24 -12.30 -10.53
CA ASN A 166 -5.73 -10.92 -10.43
C ASN A 166 -6.92 -10.82 -9.47
N THR A 167 -7.82 -11.80 -9.49
CA THR A 167 -8.98 -11.86 -8.59
C THR A 167 -8.57 -11.99 -7.14
N ILE A 168 -7.63 -12.89 -6.83
CA ILE A 168 -7.08 -13.03 -5.48
C ILE A 168 -6.39 -11.73 -5.02
N TRP A 169 -5.66 -11.07 -5.92
CA TRP A 169 -5.06 -9.78 -5.61
C TRP A 169 -6.11 -8.73 -5.26
N LEU A 170 -7.15 -8.59 -6.09
CA LEU A 170 -8.25 -7.65 -5.88
C LEU A 170 -8.99 -7.93 -4.56
N ASN A 171 -9.37 -9.18 -4.34
CA ASN A 171 -10.11 -9.60 -3.14
C ASN A 171 -9.32 -9.29 -1.87
N ASN A 172 -8.02 -9.57 -1.86
CA ASN A 172 -7.16 -9.26 -0.72
C ASN A 172 -7.06 -7.75 -0.48
N THR A 173 -7.03 -6.94 -1.55
CA THR A 173 -7.05 -5.48 -1.41
C THR A 173 -8.40 -4.97 -0.90
N LEU A 174 -9.52 -5.45 -1.43
CA LEU A 174 -10.87 -4.98 -1.07
C LEU A 174 -11.32 -5.45 0.32
N HIS A 175 -11.27 -6.76 0.57
CA HIS A 175 -11.85 -7.36 1.77
C HIS A 175 -10.92 -7.27 2.95
N PHE A 176 -9.62 -7.51 2.73
CA PHE A 176 -8.68 -7.31 3.81
C PHE A 176 -8.26 -5.85 3.92
N GLY A 177 -8.36 -4.98 2.90
CA GLY A 177 -7.89 -3.60 3.03
C GLY A 177 -6.38 -3.45 2.89
N MET A 178 -5.73 -4.30 2.08
CA MET A 178 -4.29 -4.21 1.79
C MET A 178 -4.01 -3.05 0.84
N ARG A 179 -3.30 -2.02 1.30
CA ARG A 179 -3.08 -0.77 0.55
C ARG A 179 -1.68 -0.66 -0.03
N GLY A 180 -0.72 -1.42 0.50
CA GLY A 180 0.69 -1.32 0.18
C GLY A 180 1.23 -2.56 -0.53
N ARG A 181 2.06 -2.34 -1.55
CA ARG A 181 2.81 -3.41 -2.25
C ARG A 181 3.58 -4.33 -1.29
N LYS A 182 4.15 -3.79 -0.21
CA LYS A 182 4.92 -4.56 0.77
C LYS A 182 4.04 -5.58 1.52
N GLU A 183 2.78 -5.24 1.78
CA GLU A 183 1.83 -6.14 2.45
C GLU A 183 1.55 -7.36 1.59
N HIS A 184 1.31 -7.16 0.29
CA HIS A 184 1.21 -8.27 -0.65
C HIS A 184 2.52 -9.06 -0.79
N ILE A 185 3.69 -8.42 -0.69
CA ILE A 185 5.01 -9.10 -0.79
C ILE A 185 5.24 -10.02 0.40
N ASP A 186 5.01 -9.51 1.59
CA ASP A 186 5.39 -10.18 2.82
C ASP A 186 4.35 -11.21 3.28
N MET A 187 3.15 -11.20 2.68
CA MET A 187 2.11 -12.17 2.97
C MET A 187 2.57 -13.61 2.74
N LEU A 188 2.37 -14.43 3.76
CA LEU A 188 2.55 -15.87 3.73
C LEU A 188 1.21 -16.58 3.58
N PHE A 189 1.25 -17.83 3.15
CA PHE A 189 0.06 -18.63 2.93
C PHE A 189 -0.75 -18.81 4.23
N GLY A 190 -0.07 -19.01 5.36
CA GLY A 190 -0.71 -19.15 6.67
C GLY A 190 -1.32 -17.87 7.25
N ASP A 191 -1.09 -16.71 6.63
CA ASP A 191 -1.71 -15.46 7.08
C ASP A 191 -3.22 -15.42 6.74
N ILE A 192 -3.69 -16.26 5.80
CA ILE A 192 -5.12 -16.40 5.47
C ILE A 192 -5.61 -17.80 5.86
N LYS A 193 -6.68 -17.84 6.65
CA LYS A 193 -7.34 -19.08 7.06
C LYS A 193 -8.75 -19.14 6.50
N MET A 194 -9.16 -20.32 6.06
CA MET A 194 -10.55 -20.59 5.71
C MET A 194 -11.26 -21.09 6.96
N MET A 195 -12.34 -20.41 7.32
CA MET A 195 -13.13 -20.68 8.51
C MET A 195 -14.56 -21.00 8.10
N THR A 196 -15.31 -21.63 9.00
CA THR A 196 -16.72 -21.95 8.81
C THR A 196 -17.49 -21.44 10.03
N THR A 197 -18.57 -20.69 9.81
CA THR A 197 -19.46 -20.23 10.87
C THR A 197 -20.27 -21.38 11.45
N ALA A 198 -20.95 -21.16 12.57
CA ALA A 198 -21.90 -22.12 13.12
C ALA A 198 -23.07 -22.42 12.17
N SER A 199 -23.42 -21.49 11.27
CA SER A 199 -24.44 -21.65 10.22
C SER A 199 -23.94 -22.47 9.01
N GLY A 200 -22.65 -22.87 8.99
CA GLY A 200 -22.05 -23.61 7.88
C GLY A 200 -21.49 -22.73 6.76
N GLU A 201 -21.55 -21.40 6.89
CA GLU A 201 -21.04 -20.46 5.90
C GLU A 201 -19.53 -20.35 6.00
N GLN A 202 -18.85 -20.40 4.85
CA GLN A 202 -17.40 -20.30 4.82
C GLN A 202 -16.96 -18.85 4.62
N TYR A 203 -15.90 -18.45 5.32
CA TYR A 203 -15.29 -17.14 5.19
C TYR A 203 -13.76 -17.23 5.26
N LEU A 204 -13.10 -16.13 4.91
CA LEU A 204 -11.64 -16.03 4.99
C LEU A 204 -11.28 -15.06 6.11
N GLU A 205 -10.41 -15.51 7.01
CA GLU A 205 -9.82 -14.70 8.07
C GLU A 205 -8.37 -14.36 7.71
N TYR A 206 -8.01 -13.08 7.82
CA TYR A 206 -6.64 -12.62 7.62
C TYR A 206 -6.00 -12.25 8.96
N ASN A 207 -4.97 -12.98 9.35
CA ASN A 207 -4.20 -12.77 10.56
C ASN A 207 -3.10 -11.73 10.31
N GLU A 208 -3.38 -10.48 10.68
CA GLU A 208 -2.48 -9.35 10.45
C GLU A 208 -1.29 -9.36 11.42
N ARG A 209 -0.05 -9.35 10.89
CA ARG A 209 1.18 -9.27 11.70
C ARG A 209 1.54 -7.85 12.16
N LEU A 210 0.91 -6.82 11.60
CA LEU A 210 1.17 -5.40 11.87
C LEU A 210 -0.14 -4.61 11.81
N THR A 211 -0.65 -4.14 12.93
CA THR A 211 -1.96 -3.47 13.00
C THR A 211 -2.03 -2.23 12.12
N LYS A 212 -2.98 -2.22 11.20
CA LYS A 212 -3.49 -0.99 10.57
C LYS A 212 -5.00 -0.94 10.74
N THR A 213 -5.55 0.26 10.92
CA THR A 213 -7.00 0.47 10.88
C THR A 213 -7.49 0.16 9.46
N ARG A 214 -8.23 -0.95 9.31
CA ARG A 214 -8.68 -1.48 8.02
C ARG A 214 -10.20 -1.48 7.97
N THR A 215 -10.74 -0.80 6.97
CA THR A 215 -12.14 -0.91 6.54
C THR A 215 -12.13 -1.77 5.29
N GLY A 216 -12.67 -2.99 5.41
CA GLY A 216 -12.90 -3.88 4.27
C GLY A 216 -14.19 -3.48 3.56
N HIS A 217 -14.27 -3.68 2.24
CA HIS A 217 -15.46 -3.39 1.45
C HIS A 217 -16.10 -4.68 0.96
N SER A 218 -17.43 -4.70 0.82
CA SER A 218 -18.17 -5.80 0.22
C SER A 218 -18.19 -5.69 -1.31
N ASN A 219 -17.77 -6.75 -1.98
CA ASN A 219 -17.96 -6.95 -3.41
C ASN A 219 -18.70 -8.30 -3.58
N PRO A 220 -19.74 -8.38 -4.43
CA PRO A 220 -20.64 -9.53 -4.54
C PRO A 220 -20.01 -10.85 -5.02
N ARG A 221 -18.76 -10.88 -5.49
CA ARG A 221 -18.17 -12.10 -6.07
C ARG A 221 -17.36 -12.90 -5.03
N CYS A 222 -17.87 -14.09 -4.68
CA CYS A 222 -17.43 -14.96 -3.58
C CYS A 222 -15.88 -15.13 -3.47
N PRO A 223 -15.21 -14.44 -2.51
CA PRO A 223 -13.77 -14.53 -2.32
C PRO A 223 -13.30 -15.93 -1.91
N VAL A 224 -14.14 -16.66 -1.18
CA VAL A 224 -13.89 -18.03 -0.74
C VAL A 224 -13.73 -18.97 -1.92
N ASN A 225 -14.60 -18.87 -2.93
CA ASN A 225 -14.52 -19.73 -4.12
C ASN A 225 -13.23 -19.45 -4.91
N ALA A 226 -12.89 -18.18 -5.12
CA ALA A 226 -11.63 -17.81 -5.73
C ALA A 226 -10.43 -18.38 -4.95
N PHE A 227 -10.46 -18.30 -3.62
CA PHE A 227 -9.39 -18.84 -2.78
C PHE A 227 -9.30 -20.37 -2.82
N LYS A 228 -10.42 -21.10 -2.82
CA LYS A 228 -10.44 -22.56 -3.03
C LYS A 228 -9.77 -22.95 -4.35
N GLN A 229 -10.09 -22.24 -5.42
CA GLN A 229 -9.50 -22.47 -6.73
C GLN A 229 -8.01 -22.13 -6.74
N TYR A 230 -7.64 -21.06 -6.04
CA TYR A 230 -6.24 -20.72 -5.84
C TYR A 230 -5.46 -21.85 -5.17
N ILE A 231 -5.96 -22.37 -4.04
CA ILE A 231 -5.38 -23.53 -3.32
C ILE A 231 -5.27 -24.75 -4.23
N ARG A 232 -6.35 -25.13 -4.94
CA ARG A 232 -6.37 -26.31 -5.81
C ARG A 232 -5.28 -26.27 -6.88
N ARG A 233 -4.93 -25.06 -7.35
CA ARG A 233 -3.97 -24.82 -8.44
C ARG A 233 -2.54 -24.54 -7.93
N ARG A 234 -2.33 -24.44 -6.61
CA ARG A 234 -1.00 -24.34 -5.99
C ARG A 234 -0.28 -25.69 -6.00
N PRO A 235 1.06 -25.70 -6.12
CA PRO A 235 1.85 -26.89 -5.79
C PRO A 235 1.60 -27.33 -4.35
N GLU A 236 1.62 -28.64 -4.10
CA GLU A 236 1.37 -29.19 -2.76
C GLU A 236 2.41 -28.72 -1.74
N ASP A 237 3.68 -28.66 -2.14
CA ASP A 237 4.78 -28.13 -1.32
C ASP A 237 4.61 -26.64 -0.97
N ALA A 238 3.72 -25.91 -1.65
CA ALA A 238 3.44 -24.50 -1.41
C ALA A 238 2.23 -24.23 -0.50
N LEU A 239 1.69 -25.27 0.15
CA LEU A 239 0.55 -25.20 1.06
C LEU A 239 0.98 -25.12 2.54
N THR A 240 2.27 -24.94 2.80
CA THR A 240 2.77 -24.74 4.17
C THR A 240 2.52 -23.31 4.66
N PRO A 241 2.31 -23.08 5.97
CA PRO A 241 2.06 -21.74 6.52
C PRO A 241 3.12 -20.70 6.14
N ASP A 242 4.39 -21.11 6.07
CA ASP A 242 5.53 -20.22 5.77
C ASP A 242 5.78 -20.02 4.26
N SER A 243 5.04 -20.73 3.41
CA SER A 243 5.13 -20.53 1.97
C SER A 243 4.66 -19.14 1.57
N ARG A 244 5.26 -18.57 0.52
CA ARG A 244 4.84 -17.26 -0.01
C ARG A 244 3.40 -17.31 -0.49
N PHE A 245 2.61 -16.29 -0.14
CA PHE A 245 1.22 -16.24 -0.58
C PHE A 245 1.14 -16.10 -2.11
N TYR A 246 1.76 -15.09 -2.71
CA TYR A 246 1.72 -14.92 -4.17
C TYR A 246 2.85 -15.66 -4.89
N LEU A 247 2.47 -16.67 -5.66
CA LEU A 247 3.37 -17.52 -6.44
C LEU A 247 3.41 -17.15 -7.93
N ARG A 248 4.56 -17.32 -8.58
CA ARG A 248 4.69 -17.04 -10.02
C ARG A 248 3.83 -18.02 -10.85
N ILE A 249 3.09 -17.49 -11.82
CA ILE A 249 2.31 -18.28 -12.80
C ILE A 249 3.25 -19.09 -13.69
N LYS A 250 2.98 -20.39 -13.88
CA LYS A 250 3.67 -21.25 -14.84
C LYS A 250 3.39 -20.77 -16.27
N ARG A 251 4.42 -20.76 -17.11
CA ARG A 251 4.22 -20.63 -18.56
C ARG A 251 3.70 -21.98 -19.04
N ILE A 252 2.40 -22.07 -19.31
CA ILE A 252 1.80 -23.27 -19.89
C ILE A 252 2.25 -23.30 -21.35
N ILE A 253 3.15 -24.23 -21.70
CA ILE A 253 3.70 -24.35 -23.06
C ILE A 253 2.81 -25.29 -23.90
N GLN A 254 2.10 -26.23 -23.28
CA GLN A 254 1.04 -27.05 -23.89
C GLN A 254 0.00 -27.41 -22.81
N PRO A 255 -1.30 -27.52 -23.13
CA PRO A 255 -2.27 -28.10 -22.21
C PRO A 255 -1.93 -29.59 -22.01
N ASP A 256 -1.74 -30.02 -20.76
CA ASP A 256 -1.64 -31.45 -20.46
C ASP A 256 -2.92 -32.13 -20.99
N ALA A 257 -2.78 -33.12 -21.86
CA ALA A 257 -3.86 -33.84 -22.54
C ALA A 257 -4.73 -34.71 -21.60
N ASN A 258 -4.64 -34.49 -20.28
CA ASN A 258 -5.32 -35.28 -19.28
C ASN A 258 -6.19 -34.34 -18.41
N GLU A 259 -7.45 -34.19 -18.78
CA GLU A 259 -8.43 -33.29 -18.12
C GLU A 259 -8.63 -33.60 -16.62
N ASN A 260 -8.26 -34.80 -16.18
CA ASN A 260 -8.42 -35.26 -14.79
C ASN A 260 -7.20 -35.06 -13.89
N ALA A 261 -6.04 -34.61 -14.42
CA ALA A 261 -4.89 -34.31 -13.59
C ALA A 261 -5.07 -32.97 -12.86
N LYS A 262 -4.70 -32.89 -11.56
CA LYS A 262 -4.66 -31.65 -10.78
C LYS A 262 -3.71 -30.65 -11.44
N GLN A 263 -4.24 -29.84 -12.35
CA GLN A 263 -3.42 -28.93 -13.16
C GLN A 263 -2.89 -27.81 -12.26
N THR A 264 -1.62 -27.93 -11.90
CA THR A 264 -0.91 -26.95 -11.09
C THR A 264 -0.54 -25.75 -11.96
N TRP A 265 -1.04 -24.55 -11.63
CA TRP A 265 -0.81 -23.33 -12.41
C TRP A 265 0.30 -22.44 -11.89
N PHE A 266 0.73 -22.62 -10.65
CA PHE A 266 1.74 -21.78 -10.02
C PHE A 266 3.04 -22.55 -9.78
N THR A 267 4.16 -21.86 -9.76
CA THR A 267 5.47 -22.40 -9.38
C THR A 267 5.75 -22.11 -7.91
N MET A 268 6.64 -22.87 -7.28
CA MET A 268 7.17 -22.57 -5.94
C MET A 268 7.86 -21.20 -5.82
N GLN A 269 8.26 -20.59 -6.95
CA GLN A 269 8.95 -19.32 -6.90
C GLN A 269 8.01 -18.16 -6.53
N PRO A 270 8.44 -17.27 -5.64
CA PRO A 270 7.66 -16.08 -5.30
C PRO A 270 7.42 -15.22 -6.55
N LEU A 271 6.25 -14.62 -6.61
CA LEU A 271 5.92 -13.67 -7.66
C LEU A 271 6.87 -12.47 -7.60
N LYS A 272 7.28 -11.95 -8.76
CA LYS A 272 8.03 -10.68 -8.83
C LYS A 272 7.05 -9.50 -8.69
N LEU A 273 6.57 -9.24 -7.47
CA LEU A 273 5.45 -8.35 -7.20
C LEU A 273 5.63 -6.92 -7.74
N LYS A 274 6.85 -6.35 -7.75
CA LYS A 274 7.07 -5.01 -8.34
C LYS A 274 6.64 -4.93 -9.81
N LYS A 275 6.96 -5.96 -10.60
CA LYS A 275 6.56 -6.02 -12.02
C LYS A 275 5.08 -6.36 -12.14
N TYR A 276 4.58 -7.25 -11.27
CA TYR A 276 3.18 -7.64 -11.27
C TYR A 276 2.25 -6.48 -10.90
N SER A 277 2.40 -5.82 -9.75
CA SER A 277 1.55 -4.69 -9.33
C SER A 277 1.50 -3.59 -10.39
N ARG A 278 2.61 -3.28 -11.06
CA ARG A 278 2.62 -2.34 -12.19
C ARG A 278 1.80 -2.84 -13.38
N ARG A 279 1.96 -4.11 -13.78
CA ARG A 279 1.22 -4.71 -14.90
C ARG A 279 -0.28 -4.83 -14.58
N PHE A 280 -0.59 -5.30 -13.38
CA PHE A 280 -1.92 -5.38 -12.82
C PHE A 280 -2.58 -4.00 -12.88
N SER A 281 -1.92 -2.97 -12.33
CA SER A 281 -2.46 -1.60 -12.32
C SER A 281 -2.74 -1.08 -13.72
N LYS A 282 -1.80 -1.28 -14.65
CA LYS A 282 -1.93 -0.88 -16.05
C LYS A 282 -3.07 -1.63 -16.75
N LYS A 283 -3.22 -2.93 -16.51
CA LYS A 283 -4.30 -3.73 -17.10
C LYS A 283 -5.67 -3.29 -16.61
N MET A 284 -5.84 -3.10 -15.31
CA MET A 284 -7.12 -2.68 -14.75
C MET A 284 -7.49 -1.26 -15.17
N SER A 285 -6.51 -0.36 -15.30
CA SER A 285 -6.75 1.03 -15.72
C SER A 285 -7.02 1.22 -17.22
N MET A 286 -6.44 0.41 -18.11
CA MET A 286 -6.58 0.62 -19.57
C MET A 286 -7.79 -0.09 -20.20
N LYS A 287 -8.41 -1.03 -19.47
CA LYS A 287 -9.41 -1.94 -20.03
C LYS A 287 -10.80 -1.82 -19.38
N GLY A 288 -10.88 -1.34 -18.13
CA GLY A 288 -12.14 -0.86 -17.55
C GLY A 288 -12.67 0.39 -18.27
N SER A 289 -11.79 1.22 -18.82
CA SER A 289 -12.17 2.47 -19.49
C SER A 289 -12.53 2.33 -20.98
N ARG A 290 -12.41 1.14 -21.60
CA ARG A 290 -12.72 0.98 -23.04
C ARG A 290 -14.23 0.95 -23.36
N GLY A 291 -15.09 0.84 -22.35
CA GLY A 291 -16.54 0.98 -22.49
C GLY A 291 -17.05 2.42 -22.39
N LEU A 292 -16.18 3.38 -22.07
CA LEU A 292 -16.48 4.81 -22.04
C LEU A 292 -15.57 5.50 -23.07
N ILE A 293 -16.12 6.51 -23.76
CA ILE A 293 -15.54 7.28 -24.88
C ILE A 293 -13.99 7.49 -24.75
N PRO A 294 -13.21 7.46 -25.86
CA PRO A 294 -11.75 7.47 -25.80
C PRO A 294 -11.23 8.76 -25.14
N GLN A 295 -10.80 8.66 -23.88
CA GLN A 295 -9.95 9.67 -23.25
C GLN A 295 -8.50 9.20 -23.39
N GLU A 296 -7.63 10.11 -23.81
CA GLU A 296 -6.20 9.89 -24.00
C GLU A 296 -5.54 9.23 -22.78
N PRO A 297 -4.49 8.39 -22.98
CA PRO A 297 -3.88 7.61 -21.92
C PRO A 297 -3.09 8.52 -20.96
N THR A 298 -3.77 9.10 -19.99
CA THR A 298 -3.18 10.05 -19.05
C THR A 298 -3.44 9.63 -17.61
N SER A 299 -2.74 8.59 -17.14
CA SER A 299 -2.33 8.57 -15.72
C SER A 299 -1.27 7.51 -15.38
N ASN A 300 -0.33 7.94 -14.54
CA ASN A 300 0.56 7.10 -13.74
C ASN A 300 -0.01 6.88 -12.31
N THR A 301 -1.32 7.01 -12.10
CA THR A 301 -1.93 6.72 -10.79
C THR A 301 -1.98 5.22 -10.56
N SER A 302 -1.45 4.79 -9.42
CA SER A 302 -1.46 3.37 -9.03
C SER A 302 -2.90 2.92 -8.78
N PHE A 303 -3.27 1.74 -9.30
CA PHE A 303 -4.52 1.05 -8.98
C PHE A 303 -4.80 0.96 -7.47
N GLU A 304 -3.72 0.84 -6.69
CA GLU A 304 -3.70 0.86 -5.22
C GLU A 304 -4.33 2.14 -4.62
N ALA A 305 -4.32 3.26 -5.34
CA ALA A 305 -4.94 4.51 -4.91
C ALA A 305 -6.45 4.58 -5.23
N LYS A 306 -6.92 3.88 -6.28
CA LYS A 306 -8.35 3.81 -6.64
C LYS A 306 -9.15 3.00 -5.61
N LEU A 307 -8.57 1.92 -5.11
CA LEU A 307 -9.24 1.02 -4.16
C LEU A 307 -9.36 1.60 -2.74
N ALA A 308 -8.61 2.67 -2.44
CA ALA A 308 -8.51 3.21 -1.08
C ALA A 308 -9.65 4.19 -0.72
N ASP A 309 -10.49 4.58 -1.68
CA ASP A 309 -11.43 5.70 -1.57
C ASP A 309 -12.89 5.34 -1.93
N PHE A 310 -13.28 4.05 -1.88
CA PHE A 310 -14.69 3.64 -2.11
C PHE A 310 -15.63 4.42 -1.17
N PRO A 311 -16.69 5.06 -1.67
CA PRO A 311 -17.63 5.78 -0.81
C PRO A 311 -18.34 4.81 0.14
N GLU A 312 -18.41 5.21 1.40
CA GLU A 312 -19.31 4.65 2.41
C GLU A 312 -20.74 5.08 2.04
N ASP A 313 -21.57 4.08 1.72
CA ASP A 313 -23.04 4.05 1.68
C ASP A 313 -23.82 4.89 0.64
N ASP A 314 -24.76 4.20 -0.03
CA ASP A 314 -26.16 4.67 -0.16
C ASP A 314 -27.10 3.47 -0.40
N ILE A 315 -27.78 3.07 0.68
CA ILE A 315 -29.22 2.75 0.77
C ILE A 315 -29.84 1.85 -0.32
N PHE A 316 -30.17 0.62 0.07
CA PHE A 316 -31.53 0.09 -0.11
C PHE A 316 -32.02 -0.44 1.24
N ASP A 317 -32.81 0.39 1.93
CA ASP A 317 -33.79 -0.10 2.89
C ASP A 317 -34.83 -0.96 2.16
N SER A 318 -35.15 -2.11 2.77
CA SER A 318 -36.36 -2.91 2.56
C SER A 318 -36.78 -3.22 1.11
N ILE A 319 -36.25 -4.30 0.54
CA ILE A 319 -37.05 -5.19 -0.32
C ILE A 319 -36.88 -6.61 0.22
N GLU A 320 -38.01 -7.26 0.46
CA GLU A 320 -38.16 -8.53 1.16
C GLU A 320 -37.27 -9.66 0.59
N LEU A 321 -36.61 -10.36 1.52
CA LEU A 321 -35.80 -11.56 1.35
C LEU A 321 -36.64 -12.80 0.96
N ASN A 322 -37.46 -12.78 -0.10
CA ASN A 322 -38.25 -13.97 -0.43
C ASN A 322 -38.46 -14.36 -1.90
N GLU A 323 -38.02 -13.62 -2.91
CA GLU A 323 -38.16 -14.11 -4.29
C GLU A 323 -36.96 -13.69 -5.14
N VAL A 324 -35.97 -14.58 -5.31
CA VAL A 324 -35.26 -14.95 -6.56
C VAL A 324 -34.20 -16.00 -6.18
N CYS A 325 -34.66 -17.22 -5.84
CA CYS A 325 -33.82 -18.42 -5.83
C CYS A 325 -34.55 -19.60 -6.46
N LYS A 326 -35.26 -19.34 -7.57
CA LYS A 326 -35.70 -20.39 -8.48
C LYS A 326 -35.14 -20.13 -9.86
N THR A 327 -34.51 -21.19 -10.38
CA THR A 327 -34.07 -21.39 -11.76
C THR A 327 -32.66 -20.90 -12.07
N ILE A 328 -31.69 -21.81 -11.96
CA ILE A 328 -30.94 -22.41 -13.08
C ILE A 328 -30.07 -23.52 -12.45
N GLU A 329 -30.70 -24.67 -12.24
CA GLU A 329 -30.01 -25.96 -12.38
C GLU A 329 -30.36 -26.45 -13.78
N ASN A 330 -29.36 -26.98 -14.49
CA ASN A 330 -29.33 -27.46 -15.88
C ASN A 330 -29.05 -26.36 -16.92
N PHE A 331 -27.77 -26.06 -17.14
CA PHE A 331 -26.97 -26.62 -18.26
C PHE A 331 -25.49 -26.25 -18.10
#